data_AF-A0A7J3MZ71-F1
#
_entry.id   AF-A0A7J3MZ71-F1
#
_cell.length_a   1.000
_cell.length_b   1.000
_cell.length_c   1.000
_cell.angle_alpha   90.00
_cell.angle_beta   90.00
_cell.angle_gamma   90.00
#
_symmetry.space_group_name_H-M   'P 1'
#
loop_
_entity.id
_entity.type
_entity.pdbx_description
1 polymer ?
#
loop_
_entity_poly.entity_id
_entity_poly.type
_entity_poly.pdbx_seq_one_letter_code
_entity_poly.pdbx_strand_id
1 'polypeptide(L)'
;MLDERALKYYRTLRIPSGLSSPSKYLYTFILTVLILIYVLMWYSNRIDLKETASTSIIHTMFIVFLPLYIKLLIPYTRARQAINMAFFLLVPGIPLELLGALAGIYGLAYIVIPLLGVIVLRSFTGSRYKSYTVIVYTLTAEFLFMIFTDRFMLYRIVVRLIISSLPIAISLYFVKIISSSHRELDIFKIANAWIKSMLLNTDEDFSLALNSISQESNIVTHIILFRTKSKTIAYLVPEIHFGPFRNVGSSAIPHMFDQLTRDTTIVPLVFHGAGSHERNIVSVNESQRYVKEVVDRLNSMDEFTEDILYRPFRVHDNHFEAFVFQTNNASFIAISTPIVGNDDIPFEVQLRALELGKMYGLRDVAIIDCHNVKGTPIEDSNAYENIILSSLSRSTGVCKGLGAGYGEAYVKGYVGGLCSNKVKVLTIKCNNSMYAIIYLYGNNALIGVRETLRKLAMDMGYTDAEIFTADDHTCSGITFKEPYQAIELNFHLVKAVELALKMSLSSIEDATIYSSKIAVKSKIVGQKIFELLELAKLVSQKIIRYLLASFSLVYILTLILCLTSVLFH
;
A
#
# COMPACT_ATOMS: atom_id res chain seq x y z
N MET A 1 4.04 -4.82 2.58
CA MET A 1 4.55 -6.20 2.51
C MET A 1 3.48 -7.21 2.93
N LEU A 2 2.82 -7.88 1.99
CA LEU A 2 2.08 -9.13 2.26
C LEU A 2 2.95 -10.26 1.70
N ASP A 3 3.11 -11.35 2.44
CA ASP A 3 3.76 -12.59 1.98
C ASP A 3 3.19 -12.99 0.59
N GLU A 4 4.04 -13.46 -0.34
CA GLU A 4 3.61 -13.98 -1.65
C GLU A 4 2.46 -14.98 -1.51
N ARG A 5 2.41 -15.76 -0.42
CA ARG A 5 1.30 -16.67 -0.12
C ARG A 5 0.03 -15.91 0.26
N ALA A 6 0.10 -14.90 1.12
CA ALA A 6 -1.04 -14.06 1.46
C ALA A 6 -1.59 -13.30 0.23
N LEU A 7 -0.68 -12.87 -0.67
CA LEU A 7 -1.03 -12.32 -1.98
C LEU A 7 -1.67 -13.38 -2.90
N LYS A 8 -1.22 -14.63 -2.88
CA LYS A 8 -1.86 -15.75 -3.60
C LYS A 8 -3.28 -16.02 -3.09
N TYR A 9 -3.50 -16.00 -1.77
CA TYR A 9 -4.83 -16.16 -1.15
C TYR A 9 -5.75 -14.95 -1.40
N TYR A 10 -5.21 -13.73 -1.42
CA TYR A 10 -5.98 -12.52 -1.73
C TYR A 10 -6.19 -12.33 -3.25
N ARG A 11 -5.34 -12.89 -4.12
CA ARG A 11 -5.62 -13.02 -5.57
C ARG A 11 -6.84 -13.91 -5.81
N THR A 12 -7.06 -14.94 -4.97
CA THR A 12 -8.32 -15.69 -4.94
C THR A 12 -9.51 -14.82 -4.51
N LEU A 13 -9.27 -13.76 -3.73
CA LEU A 13 -10.26 -12.75 -3.34
C LEU A 13 -10.36 -11.56 -4.34
N ARG A 14 -9.35 -11.32 -5.18
CA ARG A 14 -9.39 -10.42 -6.37
C ARG A 14 -9.88 -11.18 -7.58
N ILE A 15 -11.16 -11.41 -7.50
CA ILE A 15 -12.08 -11.56 -8.59
C ILE A 15 -11.67 -10.67 -9.79
N PRO A 16 -11.39 -11.23 -10.98
CA PRO A 16 -11.18 -10.46 -12.20
C PRO A 16 -12.32 -9.47 -12.43
N SER A 17 -11.96 -8.21 -12.71
CA SER A 17 -12.85 -7.11 -13.09
C SER A 17 -13.45 -7.31 -14.49
N GLY A 18 -12.89 -8.21 -15.29
CA GLY A 18 -13.55 -8.76 -16.46
C GLY A 18 -14.51 -9.88 -16.07
N LEU A 19 -15.60 -10.04 -16.80
CA LEU A 19 -16.42 -11.25 -16.78
C LEU A 19 -15.58 -12.49 -17.14
N SER A 20 -14.79 -13.02 -16.20
CA SER A 20 -14.45 -14.42 -16.23
C SER A 20 -15.62 -15.17 -15.59
N SER A 21 -16.29 -15.94 -16.43
CA SER A 21 -17.35 -16.93 -16.22
C SER A 21 -17.37 -17.77 -14.91
N PRO A 22 -16.26 -18.12 -14.22
CA PRO A 22 -16.32 -19.16 -13.17
C PRO A 22 -17.17 -18.85 -11.93
N SER A 23 -17.33 -17.58 -11.53
CA SER A 23 -18.03 -17.24 -10.26
C SER A 23 -19.53 -17.55 -10.28
N LYS A 24 -20.15 -17.60 -11.47
CA LYS A 24 -21.55 -18.04 -11.60
C LYS A 24 -21.72 -19.54 -11.35
N TYR A 25 -20.65 -20.31 -11.58
CA TYR A 25 -20.66 -21.77 -11.45
C TYR A 25 -20.12 -22.26 -10.12
N LEU A 26 -19.42 -21.43 -9.34
CA LEU A 26 -18.80 -21.82 -8.07
C LEU A 26 -19.83 -22.27 -7.01
N TYR A 27 -20.96 -21.58 -6.93
CA TYR A 27 -22.00 -21.85 -5.93
C TYR A 27 -22.93 -22.99 -6.34
N THR A 28 -23.31 -23.01 -7.61
CA THR A 28 -23.95 -24.19 -8.22
C THR A 28 -23.02 -25.39 -8.12
N PHE A 29 -21.70 -25.25 -8.26
CA PHE A 29 -20.74 -26.34 -8.05
C PHE A 29 -20.75 -26.87 -6.61
N ILE A 30 -20.65 -26.01 -5.58
CA ILE A 30 -20.76 -26.50 -4.18
C ILE A 30 -22.08 -27.23 -3.99
N LEU A 31 -23.19 -26.60 -4.39
CA LEU A 31 -24.52 -27.18 -4.22
C LEU A 31 -24.65 -28.52 -4.97
N THR A 32 -24.18 -28.59 -6.22
CA THR A 32 -24.16 -29.81 -7.03
C THR A 32 -23.28 -30.88 -6.42
N VAL A 33 -22.10 -30.54 -5.90
CA VAL A 33 -21.22 -31.50 -5.23
C VAL A 33 -21.88 -32.06 -3.97
N LEU A 34 -22.46 -31.20 -3.12
CA LEU A 34 -23.14 -31.67 -1.92
C LEU A 34 -24.36 -32.53 -2.25
N ILE A 35 -25.21 -32.10 -3.20
CA ILE A 35 -26.37 -32.88 -3.65
C ILE A 35 -25.91 -34.22 -4.27
N LEU A 36 -24.83 -34.22 -5.07
CA LEU A 36 -24.30 -35.42 -5.70
C LEU A 36 -23.82 -36.45 -4.66
N ILE A 37 -23.22 -36.00 -3.55
CA ILE A 37 -22.85 -36.89 -2.43
C ILE A 37 -24.08 -37.69 -1.99
N TYR A 38 -25.22 -37.03 -1.75
CA TYR A 38 -26.44 -37.70 -1.29
C TYR A 38 -27.10 -38.54 -2.37
N VAL A 39 -27.12 -38.09 -3.63
CA VAL A 39 -27.66 -38.88 -4.74
C VAL A 39 -26.90 -40.20 -4.90
N LEU A 40 -25.56 -40.18 -4.77
CA LEU A 40 -24.73 -41.39 -4.80
C LEU A 40 -24.98 -42.30 -3.58
N MET A 41 -25.20 -41.72 -2.40
CA MET A 41 -25.56 -42.48 -1.21
C MET A 41 -26.94 -43.14 -1.32
N TRP A 42 -27.91 -42.44 -1.92
CA TRP A 42 -29.24 -43.00 -2.18
C TRP A 42 -29.16 -44.14 -3.19
N TYR A 43 -28.42 -43.95 -4.29
CA TYR A 43 -28.19 -45.00 -5.28
C TYR A 43 -27.51 -46.25 -4.70
N SER A 44 -26.64 -46.07 -3.70
CA SER A 44 -25.99 -47.18 -2.98
C SER A 44 -26.83 -47.76 -1.82
N ASN A 45 -28.11 -47.40 -1.73
CA ASN A 45 -29.06 -47.83 -0.69
C ASN A 45 -28.59 -47.52 0.76
N ARG A 46 -27.71 -46.54 0.94
CA ARG A 46 -27.23 -46.14 2.28
C ARG A 46 -28.16 -45.16 2.98
N ILE A 47 -28.96 -44.40 2.22
CA ILE A 47 -29.92 -43.41 2.73
C ILE A 47 -31.24 -43.53 1.97
N ASP A 48 -32.35 -43.22 2.63
CA ASP A 48 -33.66 -43.21 1.99
C ASP A 48 -33.92 -41.90 1.21
N LEU A 49 -34.93 -41.91 0.34
CA LEU A 49 -35.27 -40.75 -0.51
C LEU A 49 -35.71 -39.54 0.32
N LYS A 50 -36.37 -39.77 1.47
CA LYS A 50 -36.86 -38.70 2.35
C LYS A 50 -35.70 -37.99 3.04
N GLU A 51 -34.71 -38.74 3.51
CA GLU A 51 -33.48 -38.26 4.12
C GLU A 51 -32.60 -37.53 3.09
N THR A 52 -32.52 -38.06 1.87
CA THR A 52 -31.85 -37.39 0.73
C THR A 52 -32.51 -36.04 0.40
N ALA A 53 -33.84 -35.99 0.40
CA ALA A 53 -34.59 -34.76 0.13
C ALA A 53 -34.41 -33.74 1.26
N SER A 54 -34.50 -34.17 2.53
CA SER A 54 -34.36 -33.26 3.68
C SER A 54 -32.95 -32.67 3.77
N THR A 55 -31.90 -33.47 3.59
CA THR A 55 -30.51 -32.96 3.56
C THR A 55 -30.29 -31.98 2.41
N SER A 56 -30.74 -32.31 1.21
CA SER A 56 -30.61 -31.44 0.03
C SER A 56 -31.31 -30.10 0.21
N ILE A 57 -32.50 -30.08 0.81
CA ILE A 57 -33.24 -28.85 1.11
C ILE A 57 -32.48 -28.00 2.13
N ILE A 58 -32.00 -28.60 3.23
CA ILE A 58 -31.26 -27.88 4.27
C ILE A 58 -29.96 -27.31 3.71
N HIS A 59 -29.21 -28.08 2.90
CA HIS A 59 -28.01 -27.57 2.24
C HIS A 59 -28.31 -26.40 1.31
N THR A 60 -29.34 -26.51 0.47
CA THR A 60 -29.77 -25.43 -0.41
C THR A 60 -30.08 -24.16 0.39
N MET A 61 -30.83 -24.29 1.47
CA MET A 61 -31.22 -23.17 2.33
C MET A 61 -30.01 -22.45 2.92
N PHE A 62 -29.10 -23.17 3.58
CA PHE A 62 -27.95 -22.55 4.24
C PHE A 62 -26.94 -21.98 3.25
N ILE A 63 -26.65 -22.69 2.16
CA ILE A 63 -25.77 -22.21 1.09
C ILE A 63 -26.30 -20.88 0.55
N VAL A 64 -27.59 -20.81 0.18
CA VAL A 64 -28.22 -19.59 -0.36
C VAL A 64 -28.28 -18.46 0.68
N PHE A 65 -28.51 -18.78 1.96
CA PHE A 65 -28.64 -17.77 3.01
C PHE A 65 -27.29 -17.18 3.47
N LEU A 66 -26.19 -17.93 3.42
CA LEU A 66 -24.87 -17.46 3.85
C LEU A 66 -24.41 -16.13 3.20
N PRO A 67 -24.49 -15.94 1.87
CA PRO A 67 -24.07 -14.68 1.25
C PRO A 67 -25.00 -13.52 1.59
N LEU A 68 -26.30 -13.76 1.76
CA LEU A 68 -27.26 -12.75 2.23
C LEU A 68 -26.92 -12.32 3.66
N TYR A 69 -26.61 -13.28 4.51
CA TYR A 69 -26.16 -13.08 5.87
C TYR A 69 -24.86 -12.26 5.94
N ILE A 70 -23.84 -12.60 5.14
CA ILE A 70 -22.58 -11.85 5.06
C ILE A 70 -22.84 -10.42 4.57
N LYS A 71 -23.68 -10.25 3.54
CA LYS A 71 -24.06 -8.94 2.99
C LYS A 71 -24.79 -8.08 4.02
N LEU A 72 -25.62 -8.67 4.87
CA LEU A 72 -26.30 -7.97 5.97
C LEU A 72 -25.30 -7.47 7.02
N LEU A 73 -24.31 -8.29 7.38
CA LEU A 73 -23.29 -7.93 8.38
C LEU A 73 -22.27 -6.91 7.87
N ILE A 74 -21.94 -6.98 6.58
CA ILE A 74 -20.96 -6.13 5.90
C ILE A 74 -21.63 -5.41 4.71
N PRO A 75 -22.48 -4.39 4.97
CA PRO A 75 -23.31 -3.76 3.95
C PRO A 75 -22.54 -3.16 2.78
N TYR A 76 -21.29 -2.76 3.02
CA TYR A 76 -20.43 -2.10 2.06
C TYR A 76 -19.78 -3.06 1.03
N THR A 77 -19.89 -4.38 1.24
CA THR A 77 -19.44 -5.37 0.25
C THR A 77 -20.40 -5.46 -0.93
N ARG A 78 -19.92 -5.70 -2.14
CA ARG A 78 -20.77 -6.02 -3.31
C ARG A 78 -21.35 -7.43 -3.16
N ALA A 79 -22.50 -7.71 -3.77
CA ALA A 79 -23.12 -9.05 -3.73
C ALA A 79 -22.14 -10.16 -4.16
N ARG A 80 -21.35 -9.91 -5.22
CA ARG A 80 -20.30 -10.84 -5.70
C ARG A 80 -19.23 -11.11 -4.63
N GLN A 81 -18.85 -10.11 -3.83
CA GLN A 81 -17.86 -10.27 -2.77
C GLN A 81 -18.43 -11.11 -1.61
N ALA A 82 -19.67 -10.86 -1.22
CA ALA A 82 -20.36 -11.66 -0.20
C ALA A 82 -20.51 -13.13 -0.63
N ILE A 83 -20.86 -13.39 -1.89
CA ILE A 83 -20.90 -14.75 -2.47
C ILE A 83 -19.54 -15.43 -2.39
N ASN A 84 -18.46 -14.73 -2.73
CA ASN A 84 -17.13 -15.34 -2.72
C ASN A 84 -16.58 -15.55 -1.30
N MET A 85 -16.92 -14.67 -0.36
CA MET A 85 -16.65 -14.92 1.06
C MET A 85 -17.39 -16.16 1.54
N ALA A 86 -18.68 -16.30 1.23
CA ALA A 86 -19.47 -17.47 1.59
C ALA A 86 -18.87 -18.75 1.02
N PHE A 87 -18.46 -18.73 -0.26
CA PHE A 87 -17.75 -19.83 -0.90
C PHE A 87 -16.46 -20.20 -0.14
N PHE A 88 -15.61 -19.21 0.17
CA PHE A 88 -14.35 -19.42 0.88
C PHE A 88 -14.55 -20.02 2.28
N LEU A 89 -15.64 -19.68 2.97
CA LEU A 89 -15.99 -20.24 4.27
C LEU A 89 -16.50 -21.68 4.20
N LEU A 90 -17.16 -22.06 3.09
CA LEU A 90 -17.80 -23.39 2.93
C LEU A 90 -16.89 -24.45 2.33
N VAL A 91 -15.98 -24.08 1.41
CA VAL A 91 -15.11 -25.05 0.71
C VAL A 91 -14.36 -25.99 1.66
N PRO A 92 -13.75 -25.53 2.76
CA PRO A 92 -13.06 -26.41 3.69
C PRO A 92 -13.99 -27.40 4.40
N GLY A 93 -15.30 -27.26 4.28
CA GLY A 93 -16.29 -28.15 4.88
C GLY A 93 -16.68 -29.32 3.98
N ILE A 94 -16.48 -29.22 2.66
CA ILE A 94 -16.92 -30.25 1.69
C ILE A 94 -16.31 -31.64 2.01
N PRO A 95 -15.01 -31.78 2.31
CA PRO A 95 -14.46 -33.08 2.68
C PRO A 95 -15.02 -33.63 4.00
N LEU A 96 -15.35 -32.74 4.95
CA LEU A 96 -15.96 -33.15 6.23
C LEU A 96 -17.38 -33.63 6.03
N GLU A 97 -18.14 -33.01 5.12
CA GLU A 97 -19.45 -33.51 4.72
C GLU A 97 -19.36 -34.90 4.11
N LEU A 98 -18.39 -35.15 3.23
CA LEU A 98 -18.18 -36.47 2.66
C LEU A 98 -17.87 -37.52 3.75
N LEU A 99 -16.98 -37.21 4.69
CA LEU A 99 -16.65 -38.09 5.81
C LEU A 99 -17.84 -38.34 6.73
N GLY A 100 -18.58 -37.28 7.08
CA GLY A 100 -19.78 -37.37 7.91
C GLY A 100 -20.87 -38.19 7.26
N ALA A 101 -21.09 -38.00 5.95
CA ALA A 101 -22.08 -38.74 5.19
C ALA A 101 -21.79 -40.25 5.20
N LEU A 102 -20.52 -40.68 5.10
CA LEU A 102 -20.14 -42.09 5.27
C LEU A 102 -20.51 -42.67 6.65
N ALA A 103 -20.55 -41.83 7.68
CA ALA A 103 -20.93 -42.16 9.05
C ALA A 103 -22.42 -41.93 9.37
N GLY A 104 -23.22 -41.47 8.40
CA GLY A 104 -24.62 -41.10 8.60
C GLY A 104 -24.82 -39.84 9.45
N ILE A 105 -23.83 -38.94 9.48
CA ILE A 105 -23.87 -37.64 10.17
C ILE A 105 -23.71 -36.54 9.13
N TYR A 106 -24.80 -35.86 8.78
CA TYR A 106 -24.78 -34.82 7.74
C TYR A 106 -24.68 -33.41 8.33
N GLY A 107 -24.32 -32.44 7.49
CA GLY A 107 -24.18 -31.04 7.87
C GLY A 107 -22.79 -30.67 8.37
N LEU A 108 -21.83 -31.59 8.37
CA LEU A 108 -20.45 -31.31 8.78
C LEU A 108 -19.74 -30.30 7.87
N ALA A 109 -20.30 -29.91 6.73
CA ALA A 109 -19.82 -28.78 5.94
C ALA A 109 -19.79 -27.44 6.72
N TYR A 110 -20.66 -27.27 7.71
CA TYR A 110 -20.86 -25.97 8.38
C TYR A 110 -19.96 -25.77 9.61
N ILE A 111 -19.45 -26.84 10.23
CA ILE A 111 -18.64 -26.78 11.46
C ILE A 111 -17.32 -26.01 11.31
N VAL A 112 -16.81 -25.87 10.09
CA VAL A 112 -15.56 -25.14 9.81
C VAL A 112 -15.77 -23.63 9.70
N ILE A 113 -17.01 -23.19 9.49
CA ILE A 113 -17.31 -21.77 9.28
C ILE A 113 -16.79 -20.91 10.44
N PRO A 114 -16.93 -21.28 11.74
CA PRO A 114 -16.38 -20.49 12.84
C PRO A 114 -14.86 -20.26 12.77
N LEU A 115 -14.07 -21.23 12.28
CA LEU A 115 -12.60 -21.11 12.22
C LEU A 115 -12.14 -19.93 11.37
N LEU A 116 -12.75 -19.76 10.19
CA LEU A 116 -12.43 -18.68 9.27
C LEU A 116 -13.36 -17.48 9.45
N GLY A 117 -14.64 -17.75 9.63
CA GLY A 117 -15.72 -16.78 9.63
C GLY A 117 -15.60 -15.77 10.76
N VAL A 118 -15.20 -16.19 11.97
CA VAL A 118 -15.01 -15.24 13.08
C VAL A 118 -13.87 -14.26 12.74
N ILE A 119 -12.74 -14.75 12.24
CA ILE A 119 -11.59 -13.90 11.87
C ILE A 119 -11.97 -12.95 10.73
N VAL A 120 -12.55 -13.49 9.65
CA VAL A 120 -12.98 -12.71 8.48
C VAL A 120 -13.99 -11.64 8.89
N LEU A 121 -15.06 -12.00 9.58
CA LEU A 121 -16.07 -11.03 10.00
C LEU A 121 -15.52 -10.03 11.01
N ARG A 122 -14.60 -10.42 11.90
CA ARG A 122 -13.95 -9.48 12.83
C ARG A 122 -13.13 -8.44 12.08
N SER A 123 -12.35 -8.85 11.07
CA SER A 123 -11.59 -7.93 10.20
C SER A 123 -12.50 -7.05 9.34
N PHE A 124 -13.60 -7.58 8.80
CA PHE A 124 -14.52 -6.84 7.92
C PHE A 124 -15.59 -6.02 8.66
N THR A 125 -15.80 -6.21 9.96
CA THR A 125 -16.78 -5.41 10.71
C THR A 125 -16.16 -4.56 11.81
N GLY A 126 -14.94 -4.87 12.25
CA GLY A 126 -14.33 -4.32 13.46
C GLY A 126 -15.11 -4.66 14.75
N SER A 127 -16.20 -5.44 14.67
CA SER A 127 -17.16 -5.66 15.76
C SER A 127 -17.12 -7.10 16.27
N ARG A 128 -17.00 -7.26 17.59
CA ARG A 128 -16.89 -8.58 18.23
C ARG A 128 -18.22 -9.31 18.20
N TYR A 129 -19.30 -8.55 18.35
CA TYR A 129 -20.65 -9.09 18.38
C TYR A 129 -21.04 -9.61 17.01
N LYS A 130 -20.79 -8.83 15.94
CA LYS A 130 -21.05 -9.25 14.56
C LYS A 130 -20.18 -10.41 14.11
N SER A 131 -18.95 -10.57 14.63
CA SER A 131 -18.14 -11.73 14.29
C SER A 131 -18.66 -13.02 14.92
N TYR A 132 -19.22 -12.97 16.13
CA TYR A 132 -19.71 -14.16 16.83
C TYR A 132 -21.08 -14.64 16.37
N THR A 133 -21.85 -13.84 15.63
CA THR A 133 -23.11 -14.31 15.05
C THR A 133 -22.91 -15.46 14.06
N VAL A 134 -21.70 -15.66 13.53
CA VAL A 134 -21.42 -16.80 12.61
C VAL A 134 -21.41 -18.14 13.35
N ILE A 135 -21.13 -18.10 14.65
CA ILE A 135 -21.27 -19.26 15.53
C ILE A 135 -22.76 -19.62 15.64
N VAL A 136 -23.63 -18.61 15.80
CA VAL A 136 -25.09 -18.82 15.82
C VAL A 136 -25.56 -19.43 14.50
N TYR A 137 -25.12 -18.89 13.35
CA TYR A 137 -25.43 -19.47 12.03
C TYR A 137 -25.04 -20.95 11.96
N THR A 138 -23.84 -21.30 12.43
CA THR A 138 -23.34 -22.69 12.46
C THR A 138 -24.20 -23.57 13.37
N LEU A 139 -24.47 -23.13 14.60
CA LEU A 139 -25.29 -23.88 15.55
C LEU A 139 -26.73 -24.07 15.05
N THR A 140 -27.30 -23.10 14.34
CA THR A 140 -28.63 -23.25 13.71
C THR A 140 -28.60 -24.30 12.61
N ALA A 141 -27.53 -24.37 11.80
CA ALA A 141 -27.36 -25.43 10.81
C ALA A 141 -27.29 -26.80 11.48
N GLU A 142 -26.38 -26.96 12.44
CA GLU A 142 -26.21 -28.20 13.20
C GLU A 142 -27.50 -28.67 13.88
N PHE A 143 -28.27 -27.74 14.44
CA PHE A 143 -29.56 -28.04 15.08
C PHE A 143 -30.60 -28.54 14.08
N LEU A 144 -30.66 -27.97 12.87
CA LEU A 144 -31.61 -28.43 11.84
C LEU A 144 -31.22 -29.81 11.30
N PHE A 145 -29.94 -30.09 11.06
CA PHE A 145 -29.51 -31.45 10.71
C PHE A 145 -29.84 -32.45 11.84
N MET A 146 -29.59 -32.08 13.09
CA MET A 146 -29.94 -32.93 14.23
C MET A 146 -31.44 -33.32 14.25
N ILE A 147 -32.34 -32.36 14.02
CA ILE A 147 -33.80 -32.62 14.02
C ILE A 147 -34.20 -33.50 12.82
N PHE A 148 -33.73 -33.16 11.62
CA PHE A 148 -34.27 -33.73 10.38
C PHE A 148 -33.54 -34.98 9.90
N THR A 149 -32.34 -35.26 10.39
CA THR A 149 -31.51 -36.40 9.93
C THR A 149 -31.09 -37.34 11.04
N ASP A 150 -30.77 -36.84 12.23
CA ASP A 150 -30.18 -37.67 13.28
C ASP A 150 -31.22 -38.49 14.06
N ARG A 151 -32.52 -38.28 13.80
CA ARG A 151 -33.67 -38.98 14.42
C ARG A 151 -33.58 -39.06 15.95
N PHE A 152 -32.92 -38.09 16.58
CA PHE A 152 -32.61 -38.04 18.02
C PHE A 152 -31.76 -39.21 18.57
N MET A 153 -30.97 -39.88 17.71
CA MET A 153 -30.00 -40.87 18.16
C MET A 153 -28.95 -40.22 19.06
N LEU A 154 -28.93 -40.60 20.35
CA LEU A 154 -28.08 -40.00 21.37
C LEU A 154 -26.60 -39.94 20.96
N TYR A 155 -26.08 -41.00 20.33
CA TYR A 155 -24.69 -41.04 19.89
C TYR A 155 -24.39 -39.99 18.81
N ARG A 156 -25.28 -39.79 17.80
CA ARG A 156 -25.09 -38.79 16.72
C ARG A 156 -25.11 -37.38 17.29
N ILE A 157 -26.01 -37.13 18.24
CA ILE A 157 -26.10 -35.85 18.95
C ILE A 157 -24.80 -35.57 19.69
N VAL A 158 -24.28 -36.53 20.45
CA VAL A 158 -23.03 -36.37 21.22
C VAL A 158 -21.84 -36.12 20.28
N VAL A 159 -21.71 -36.89 19.20
CA VAL A 159 -20.64 -36.70 18.20
C VAL A 159 -20.72 -35.30 17.57
N ARG A 160 -21.91 -34.84 17.17
CA ARG A 160 -22.13 -33.51 16.59
C ARG A 160 -21.75 -32.40 17.56
N LEU A 161 -22.12 -32.51 18.83
CA LEU A 161 -21.76 -31.52 19.86
C LEU A 161 -20.25 -31.45 20.09
N ILE A 162 -19.57 -32.59 20.14
CA ILE A 162 -18.10 -32.65 20.29
C ILE A 162 -17.43 -32.00 19.07
N ILE A 163 -17.79 -32.42 17.86
CA ILE A 163 -17.17 -31.95 16.62
C ILE A 163 -17.43 -30.46 16.38
N SER A 164 -18.62 -29.94 16.69
CA SER A 164 -18.96 -28.52 16.50
C SER A 164 -18.35 -27.60 17.57
N SER A 165 -18.20 -28.08 18.81
CA SER A 165 -17.63 -27.28 19.91
C SER A 165 -16.16 -26.92 19.71
N LEU A 166 -15.38 -27.83 19.11
CA LEU A 166 -13.94 -27.65 18.94
C LEU A 166 -13.58 -26.47 18.00
N PRO A 167 -14.07 -26.39 16.75
CA PRO A 167 -13.89 -25.23 15.87
C PRO A 167 -14.27 -23.90 16.52
N ILE A 168 -15.38 -23.88 17.26
CA ILE A 168 -15.86 -22.70 17.97
C ILE A 168 -14.85 -22.29 19.05
N ALA A 169 -14.46 -23.20 19.94
CA ALA A 169 -13.50 -22.94 21.00
C ALA A 169 -12.15 -22.46 20.45
N ILE A 170 -11.66 -23.13 19.40
CA ILE A 170 -10.42 -22.77 18.70
C ILE A 170 -10.52 -21.33 18.15
N SER A 171 -11.62 -20.97 17.48
CA SER A 171 -11.82 -19.63 16.89
C SER A 171 -11.83 -18.52 17.95
N LEU A 172 -12.53 -18.75 19.07
CA LEU A 172 -12.63 -17.80 20.17
C LEU A 172 -11.28 -17.60 20.87
N TYR A 173 -10.56 -18.70 21.12
CA TYR A 173 -9.23 -18.66 21.72
C TYR A 173 -8.24 -17.87 20.87
N PHE A 174 -8.29 -18.06 19.54
CA PHE A 174 -7.39 -17.38 18.63
C PHE A 174 -7.65 -15.88 18.50
N VAL A 175 -8.91 -15.48 18.36
CA VAL A 175 -9.26 -14.05 18.38
C VAL A 175 -8.86 -13.42 19.71
N LYS A 176 -9.03 -14.13 20.84
CA LYS A 176 -8.55 -13.68 22.14
C LYS A 176 -7.04 -13.44 22.13
N ILE A 177 -6.23 -14.38 21.62
CA ILE A 177 -4.77 -14.23 21.52
C ILE A 177 -4.40 -13.00 20.68
N ILE A 178 -4.97 -12.85 19.48
CA ILE A 178 -4.66 -11.71 18.60
C ILE A 178 -5.05 -10.40 19.29
N SER A 179 -6.28 -10.32 19.82
CA SER A 179 -6.76 -9.11 20.49
C SER A 179 -6.00 -8.80 21.79
N SER A 180 -5.47 -9.79 22.50
CA SER A 180 -4.69 -9.56 23.72
C SER A 180 -3.20 -9.32 23.47
N SER A 181 -2.70 -9.65 22.27
CA SER A 181 -1.28 -9.57 21.96
C SER A 181 -0.75 -8.14 21.95
N HIS A 182 -1.58 -7.15 21.60
CA HIS A 182 -1.19 -5.74 21.52
C HIS A 182 -2.29 -4.86 22.08
N ARG A 183 -2.14 -4.44 23.35
CA ARG A 183 -3.19 -3.69 24.07
C ARG A 183 -3.40 -2.28 23.53
N GLU A 184 -2.38 -1.68 22.91
CA GLU A 184 -2.44 -0.32 22.38
C GLU A 184 -3.05 -0.24 20.98
N LEU A 185 -2.98 -1.33 20.19
CA LEU A 185 -3.39 -1.36 18.78
C LEU A 185 -4.44 -2.44 18.54
N ASP A 186 -5.68 -2.03 18.28
CA ASP A 186 -6.72 -2.97 17.84
C ASP A 186 -6.53 -3.32 16.35
N ILE A 187 -5.75 -4.38 16.11
CA ILE A 187 -5.43 -4.90 14.77
C ILE A 187 -6.68 -5.11 13.92
N PHE A 188 -7.81 -5.53 14.51
CA PHE A 188 -9.04 -5.76 13.76
C PHE A 188 -9.72 -4.46 13.34
N LYS A 189 -9.66 -3.40 14.15
CA LYS A 189 -10.13 -2.06 13.75
C LYS A 189 -9.27 -1.49 12.63
N ILE A 190 -7.95 -1.60 12.73
CA ILE A 190 -7.03 -1.13 11.69
C ILE A 190 -7.24 -1.91 10.39
N ALA A 191 -7.35 -3.24 10.47
CA ALA A 191 -7.68 -4.08 9.32
C ALA A 191 -9.03 -3.69 8.70
N ASN A 192 -10.03 -3.38 9.53
CA ASN A 192 -11.33 -2.93 9.05
C ASN A 192 -11.25 -1.62 8.27
N ALA A 193 -10.59 -0.63 8.85
CA ALA A 193 -10.39 0.66 8.24
C ALA A 193 -9.64 0.56 6.91
N TRP A 194 -8.58 -0.25 6.87
CA TRP A 194 -7.82 -0.52 5.64
C TRP A 194 -8.68 -1.24 4.57
N ILE A 195 -9.43 -2.29 4.94
CA ILE A 195 -10.32 -3.02 4.02
C ILE A 195 -11.36 -2.06 3.43
N LYS A 196 -11.95 -1.17 4.24
CA LYS A 196 -12.92 -0.19 3.76
C LYS A 196 -12.29 0.80 2.79
N SER A 197 -11.11 1.34 3.08
CA SER A 197 -10.39 2.21 2.12
C SER A 197 -10.13 1.50 0.79
N MET A 198 -9.71 0.23 0.84
CA MET A 198 -9.49 -0.57 -0.36
C MET A 198 -10.75 -0.83 -1.18
N LEU A 199 -11.89 -1.10 -0.52
CA LEU A 199 -13.13 -1.53 -1.17
C LEU A 199 -14.09 -0.40 -1.55
N LEU A 200 -14.11 0.68 -0.76
CA LEU A 200 -15.01 1.83 -0.95
C LEU A 200 -14.31 3.02 -1.61
N ASN A 201 -12.97 2.99 -1.73
CA ASN A 201 -12.17 4.14 -2.15
C ASN A 201 -12.42 5.37 -1.26
N THR A 202 -12.64 5.13 0.04
CA THR A 202 -12.84 6.17 1.06
C THR A 202 -11.73 6.10 2.10
N ASP A 203 -11.02 7.20 2.32
CA ASP A 203 -9.83 7.19 3.17
C ASP A 203 -10.10 7.67 4.61
N GLU A 204 -11.35 8.03 4.94
CA GLU A 204 -11.76 8.57 6.24
C GLU A 204 -11.48 7.61 7.41
N ASP A 205 -12.04 6.40 7.37
CA ASP A 205 -11.87 5.42 8.44
C ASP A 205 -10.40 5.06 8.67
N PHE A 206 -9.61 4.98 7.59
CA PHE A 206 -8.19 4.67 7.68
C PHE A 206 -7.38 5.86 8.20
N SER A 207 -7.71 7.07 7.77
CA SER A 207 -7.10 8.31 8.32
C SER A 207 -7.40 8.46 9.81
N LEU A 208 -8.61 8.11 10.27
CA LEU A 208 -8.95 8.10 11.69
C LEU A 208 -8.12 7.07 12.48
N ALA A 209 -7.92 5.88 11.91
CA ALA A 209 -7.06 4.86 12.51
C ALA A 209 -5.60 5.34 12.60
N LEU A 210 -5.05 5.94 11.54
CA LEU A 210 -3.70 6.51 11.55
C LEU A 210 -3.57 7.68 12.53
N ASN A 211 -4.57 8.56 12.59
CA ASN A 211 -4.58 9.69 13.53
C ASN A 211 -4.57 9.22 15.00
N SER A 212 -5.15 8.06 15.32
CA SER A 212 -5.12 7.51 16.69
C SER A 212 -3.73 7.08 17.18
N ILE A 213 -2.79 6.85 16.25
CA ILE A 213 -1.40 6.48 16.54
C ILE A 213 -0.40 7.59 16.20
N SER A 214 -0.91 8.74 15.77
CA SER A 214 -0.11 9.85 15.26
C SER A 214 0.59 10.64 16.36
N GLN A 215 1.58 11.42 15.93
CA GLN A 215 2.28 12.41 16.75
C GLN A 215 2.34 13.76 16.04
N GLU A 216 2.35 14.83 16.82
CA GLU A 216 2.64 16.17 16.28
C GLU A 216 4.13 16.30 15.95
N SER A 217 4.43 16.91 14.81
CA SER A 217 5.80 17.19 14.38
C SER A 217 5.86 18.51 13.63
N ASN A 218 7.01 19.19 13.70
CA ASN A 218 7.30 20.33 12.85
C ASN A 218 7.94 19.79 11.58
N ILE A 219 7.20 19.79 10.48
CA ILE A 219 7.68 19.34 9.19
C ILE A 219 8.44 20.49 8.56
N VAL A 220 9.74 20.28 8.33
CA VAL A 220 10.58 21.22 7.60
C VAL A 220 10.44 20.97 6.11
N THR A 221 10.36 22.06 5.35
CA THR A 221 10.40 22.07 3.89
C THR A 221 11.62 22.87 3.48
N HIS A 222 12.61 22.20 2.90
CA HIS A 222 13.81 22.85 2.38
C HIS A 222 13.53 23.40 0.98
N ILE A 223 13.90 24.65 0.72
CA ILE A 223 13.45 25.37 -0.47
C ILE A 223 14.62 26.08 -1.17
N ILE A 224 14.71 25.87 -2.48
CA ILE A 224 15.42 26.76 -3.40
C ILE A 224 14.40 27.36 -4.37
N LEU A 225 14.48 28.67 -4.59
CA LEU A 225 13.69 29.36 -5.61
C LEU A 225 14.59 29.85 -6.73
N PHE A 226 14.22 29.55 -7.98
CA PHE A 226 14.77 30.20 -9.16
C PHE A 226 13.76 31.24 -9.65
N ARG A 227 14.00 32.51 -9.33
CA ARG A 227 13.14 33.61 -9.74
C ARG A 227 13.63 34.20 -11.05
N THR A 228 12.81 34.06 -12.08
CA THR A 228 12.97 34.72 -13.38
C THR A 228 12.00 35.90 -13.49
N LYS A 229 12.01 36.60 -14.61
CA LYS A 229 11.04 37.68 -14.86
C LYS A 229 9.62 37.14 -15.01
N SER A 230 9.46 35.95 -15.62
CA SER A 230 8.14 35.37 -15.89
C SER A 230 7.63 34.43 -14.80
N LYS A 231 8.52 33.71 -14.10
CA LYS A 231 8.17 32.61 -13.20
C LYS A 231 9.07 32.54 -11.97
N THR A 232 8.53 31.99 -10.88
CA THR A 232 9.33 31.53 -9.73
C THR A 232 9.26 30.01 -9.67
N ILE A 233 10.34 29.33 -10.03
CA ILE A 233 10.40 27.86 -9.99
C ILE A 233 10.84 27.46 -8.58
N ALA A 234 9.94 26.78 -7.85
CA ALA A 234 10.15 26.39 -6.47
C ALA A 234 10.60 24.93 -6.40
N TYR A 235 11.85 24.72 -5.99
CA TYR A 235 12.44 23.43 -5.68
C TYR A 235 12.17 23.11 -4.21
N LEU A 236 11.22 22.22 -3.95
CA LEU A 236 10.67 21.96 -2.61
C LEU A 236 11.02 20.55 -2.17
N VAL A 237 11.68 20.42 -1.01
CA VAL A 237 12.03 19.13 -0.41
C VAL A 237 11.39 19.08 0.98
N PRO A 238 10.11 18.66 1.09
CA PRO A 238 9.48 18.44 2.37
C PRO A 238 10.05 17.20 3.07
N GLU A 239 10.20 17.24 4.39
CA GLU A 239 10.48 16.05 5.21
C GLU A 239 9.20 15.20 5.39
N ILE A 240 8.55 14.85 4.27
CA ILE A 240 7.32 14.08 4.16
C ILE A 240 7.55 12.96 3.16
N HIS A 241 7.16 11.75 3.53
CA HIS A 241 6.97 10.64 2.59
C HIS A 241 5.55 10.72 1.99
N PHE A 242 5.38 10.53 0.68
CA PHE A 242 4.10 10.74 0.00
C PHE A 242 3.24 9.46 -0.03
N GLY A 243 3.37 8.61 0.97
CA GLY A 243 2.65 7.35 1.06
C GLY A 243 1.41 7.39 1.96
N PRO A 244 0.74 6.24 2.14
CA PRO A 244 1.14 4.91 1.67
C PRO A 244 0.48 4.45 0.34
N PHE A 245 -0.65 5.02 -0.06
CA PHE A 245 -1.36 4.68 -1.31
C PHE A 245 -2.55 5.61 -1.56
N ARG A 246 -2.92 5.75 -2.83
CA ARG A 246 -4.11 6.48 -3.32
C ARG A 246 -4.12 7.91 -2.79
N ASN A 247 -5.21 8.30 -2.11
CA ASN A 247 -5.39 9.64 -1.58
C ASN A 247 -5.31 9.65 -0.05
N VAL A 248 -4.76 8.60 0.58
CA VAL A 248 -4.60 8.58 2.03
C VAL A 248 -3.52 9.60 2.41
N GLY A 249 -3.86 10.50 3.33
CA GLY A 249 -2.86 11.31 3.99
C GLY A 249 -2.08 12.21 3.04
N SER A 250 -0.79 11.95 2.90
CA SER A 250 0.19 12.76 2.15
C SER A 250 0.32 12.38 0.68
N SER A 251 -0.41 11.36 0.19
CA SER A 251 -0.14 10.79 -1.13
C SER A 251 -0.34 11.66 -2.35
N ALA A 252 -1.17 12.70 -2.23
CA ALA A 252 -1.40 13.63 -3.32
C ALA A 252 -0.69 14.98 -3.13
N ILE A 253 0.24 15.13 -2.17
CA ILE A 253 0.90 16.42 -1.88
C ILE A 253 1.54 17.05 -3.13
N PRO A 254 2.31 16.35 -3.97
CA PRO A 254 2.85 16.93 -5.20
C PRO A 254 1.76 17.52 -6.12
N HIS A 255 0.61 16.85 -6.23
CA HIS A 255 -0.54 17.33 -7.01
C HIS A 255 -1.29 18.47 -6.34
N MET A 256 -1.34 18.51 -5.00
CA MET A 256 -1.95 19.62 -4.25
C MET A 256 -1.17 20.92 -4.48
N PHE A 257 0.17 20.86 -4.50
CA PHE A 257 1.00 22.00 -4.86
C PHE A 257 0.70 22.49 -6.28
N ASP A 258 0.62 21.57 -7.25
CA ASP A 258 0.25 21.91 -8.63
C ASP A 258 -1.11 22.59 -8.74
N GLN A 259 -2.09 22.08 -8.00
CA GLN A 259 -3.44 22.62 -8.04
C GLN A 259 -3.49 24.02 -7.44
N LEU A 260 -2.83 24.24 -6.29
CA LEU A 260 -2.89 25.50 -5.57
C LEU A 260 -2.07 26.62 -6.24
N THR A 261 -1.05 26.25 -7.03
CA THR A 261 -0.19 27.20 -7.76
C THR A 261 -0.54 27.37 -9.23
N ARG A 262 -1.56 26.66 -9.74
CA ARG A 262 -1.92 26.64 -11.17
C ARG A 262 -2.11 28.03 -11.78
N ASP A 263 -2.74 28.94 -11.03
CA ASP A 263 -3.10 30.28 -11.49
C ASP A 263 -2.11 31.35 -10.96
N THR A 264 -0.91 30.95 -10.52
CA THR A 264 0.15 31.85 -10.04
C THR A 264 1.39 31.75 -10.93
N THR A 265 2.41 32.58 -10.66
CA THR A 265 3.71 32.51 -11.33
C THR A 265 4.64 31.45 -10.73
N ILE A 266 4.20 30.77 -9.67
CA ILE A 266 4.98 29.76 -8.96
C ILE A 266 4.85 28.42 -9.69
N VAL A 267 5.98 27.78 -9.95
CA VAL A 267 6.03 26.44 -10.53
C VAL A 267 6.69 25.50 -9.54
N PRO A 268 5.91 24.64 -8.84
CA PRO A 268 6.47 23.75 -7.85
C PRO A 268 7.07 22.49 -8.48
N LEU A 269 8.25 22.09 -7.99
CA LEU A 269 8.83 20.77 -8.13
C LEU A 269 9.01 20.23 -6.70
N VAL A 270 8.22 19.22 -6.33
CA VAL A 270 8.09 18.72 -4.95
C VAL A 270 8.77 17.36 -4.87
N PHE A 271 9.98 17.31 -4.34
CA PHE A 271 10.79 16.11 -4.34
C PHE A 271 10.54 15.23 -3.13
N HIS A 272 10.78 13.93 -3.28
CA HIS A 272 10.80 13.01 -2.16
C HIS A 272 12.05 13.28 -1.30
N GLY A 273 11.85 13.64 -0.03
CA GLY A 273 12.94 13.80 0.94
C GLY A 273 13.32 12.47 1.57
N ALA A 274 14.34 12.46 2.44
CA ALA A 274 14.59 11.28 3.26
C ALA A 274 13.46 11.04 4.28
N GLY A 275 13.25 9.78 4.62
CA GLY A 275 12.18 9.29 5.49
C GLY A 275 11.25 8.35 4.73
N SER A 276 10.59 7.48 5.49
CA SER A 276 9.60 6.53 4.96
C SER A 276 8.23 6.79 5.61
N HIS A 277 7.43 5.76 5.78
CA HIS A 277 6.05 5.86 6.24
C HIS A 277 5.86 6.51 7.62
N GLU A 278 6.90 6.62 8.45
CA GLU A 278 6.88 7.37 9.72
C GLU A 278 6.66 8.87 9.49
N ARG A 279 7.02 9.39 8.32
CA ARG A 279 6.86 10.79 7.92
C ARG A 279 5.56 11.05 7.15
N ASN A 280 4.70 10.05 6.96
CA ASN A 280 3.39 10.24 6.31
C ASN A 280 2.53 11.21 7.13
N ILE A 281 1.94 12.21 6.48
CA ILE A 281 0.83 12.98 7.05
C ILE A 281 -0.42 12.09 7.14
N VAL A 282 -1.15 12.21 8.24
CA VAL A 282 -2.21 11.27 8.64
C VAL A 282 -3.53 11.42 7.88
N SER A 283 -3.79 12.59 7.27
CA SER A 283 -5.07 12.88 6.60
C SER A 283 -4.91 13.89 5.47
N VAL A 284 -5.85 13.85 4.51
CA VAL A 284 -5.90 14.79 3.39
C VAL A 284 -6.06 16.23 3.85
N ASN A 285 -6.88 16.47 4.87
CA ASN A 285 -7.13 17.82 5.39
C ASN A 285 -5.85 18.43 5.99
N GLU A 286 -5.07 17.62 6.72
CA GLU A 286 -3.75 18.05 7.23
C GLU A 286 -2.77 18.34 6.10
N SER A 287 -2.76 17.51 5.05
CA SER A 287 -1.95 17.76 3.85
C SER A 287 -2.35 19.05 3.13
N GLN A 288 -3.65 19.31 2.98
CA GLN A 288 -4.14 20.56 2.38
C GLN A 288 -3.76 21.79 3.20
N ARG A 289 -3.88 21.71 4.54
CA ARG A 289 -3.45 22.78 5.45
C ARG A 289 -1.96 23.04 5.31
N TYR A 290 -1.15 21.99 5.30
CA TYR A 290 0.29 22.06 5.14
C TYR A 290 0.67 22.72 3.80
N VAL A 291 0.15 22.22 2.67
CA VAL A 291 0.45 22.77 1.34
C VAL A 291 0.03 24.22 1.24
N LYS A 292 -1.15 24.57 1.76
CA LYS A 292 -1.62 25.96 1.78
C LYS A 292 -0.65 26.88 2.54
N GLU A 293 -0.24 26.48 3.74
CA GLU A 293 0.68 27.29 4.55
C GLU A 293 2.04 27.50 3.87
N VAL A 294 2.58 26.45 3.22
CA VAL A 294 3.83 26.58 2.45
C VAL A 294 3.64 27.51 1.25
N VAL A 295 2.55 27.40 0.49
CA VAL A 295 2.28 28.27 -0.66
C VAL A 295 2.06 29.73 -0.24
N ASP A 296 1.35 29.97 0.86
CA ASP A 296 1.14 31.33 1.39
C ASP A 296 2.49 32.01 1.73
N ARG A 297 3.42 31.28 2.35
CA ARG A 297 4.78 31.77 2.67
C ARG A 297 5.69 31.90 1.45
N LEU A 298 5.54 31.03 0.44
CA LEU A 298 6.22 31.18 -0.85
C LEU A 298 5.80 32.48 -1.56
N ASN A 299 4.52 32.87 -1.43
CA ASN A 299 4.02 34.12 -2.00
C ASN A 299 4.52 35.35 -1.23
N SER A 300 4.62 35.29 0.11
CA SER A 300 5.04 36.45 0.91
C SER A 300 6.53 36.76 0.78
N MET A 301 7.36 35.74 0.53
CA MET A 301 8.82 35.84 0.40
C MET A 301 9.57 36.32 1.64
N ASP A 302 8.90 36.47 2.79
CA ASP A 302 9.49 37.07 3.99
C ASP A 302 10.67 36.27 4.57
N GLU A 303 10.65 34.94 4.37
CA GLU A 303 11.64 34.01 4.92
C GLU A 303 12.82 33.74 3.97
N PHE A 304 12.87 34.39 2.80
CA PHE A 304 13.82 34.06 1.73
C PHE A 304 14.97 35.05 1.65
N THR A 305 16.19 34.53 1.63
CA THR A 305 17.40 35.31 1.40
C THR A 305 17.98 35.01 0.03
N GLU A 306 18.39 36.06 -0.68
CA GLU A 306 19.12 35.90 -1.94
C GLU A 306 20.45 35.18 -1.68
N ASP A 307 20.77 34.26 -2.59
CA ASP A 307 21.91 33.37 -2.48
C ASP A 307 22.78 33.43 -3.75
N ILE A 308 23.96 32.83 -3.65
CA ILE A 308 24.86 32.60 -4.76
C ILE A 308 24.90 31.10 -5.00
N LEU A 309 24.53 30.68 -6.21
CA LEU A 309 24.66 29.28 -6.63
C LEU A 309 26.11 28.99 -7.01
N TYR A 310 26.63 27.84 -6.56
CA TYR A 310 27.86 27.25 -7.09
C TYR A 310 27.52 26.30 -8.24
N ARG A 311 28.43 26.15 -9.20
CA ARG A 311 28.19 25.30 -10.37
C ARG A 311 27.78 23.88 -9.95
N PRO A 312 26.60 23.38 -10.38
CA PRO A 312 26.15 22.03 -10.02
C PRO A 312 27.17 20.95 -10.43
N PHE A 313 27.24 19.89 -9.63
CA PHE A 313 28.21 18.82 -9.83
C PHE A 313 27.69 17.48 -9.34
N ARG A 314 28.36 16.41 -9.79
CA ARG A 314 28.07 15.04 -9.39
C ARG A 314 29.22 14.45 -8.59
N VAL A 315 28.88 13.71 -7.54
CA VAL A 315 29.80 12.87 -6.76
C VAL A 315 29.34 11.41 -6.83
N HIS A 316 30.29 10.49 -6.64
CA HIS A 316 30.05 9.05 -6.68
C HIS A 316 30.70 8.42 -5.45
N ASP A 317 30.01 7.49 -4.82
CA ASP A 317 30.54 6.66 -3.74
C ASP A 317 29.90 5.27 -3.81
N ASN A 318 30.69 4.24 -4.11
CA ASN A 318 30.21 2.87 -4.27
C ASN A 318 29.03 2.75 -5.24
N HIS A 319 27.83 2.46 -4.71
CA HIS A 319 26.60 2.31 -5.47
C HIS A 319 25.74 3.58 -5.51
N PHE A 320 26.19 4.65 -4.86
CA PHE A 320 25.51 5.94 -4.78
C PHE A 320 26.10 6.95 -5.76
N GLU A 321 25.22 7.71 -6.39
CA GLU A 321 25.56 8.95 -7.07
C GLU A 321 24.78 10.09 -6.42
N ALA A 322 25.40 11.24 -6.23
CA ALA A 322 24.67 12.43 -5.82
C ALA A 322 24.86 13.58 -6.79
N PHE A 323 23.76 14.15 -7.25
CA PHE A 323 23.73 15.39 -8.01
C PHE A 323 23.44 16.56 -7.07
N VAL A 324 24.39 17.50 -6.98
CA VAL A 324 24.44 18.46 -5.89
C VAL A 324 24.21 19.88 -6.41
N PHE A 325 23.27 20.58 -5.77
CA PHE A 325 23.05 22.01 -5.90
C PHE A 325 23.43 22.69 -4.60
N GLN A 326 24.53 23.43 -4.62
CA GLN A 326 25.04 24.10 -3.43
C GLN A 326 24.96 25.61 -3.61
N THR A 327 24.44 26.32 -2.61
CA THR A 327 24.55 27.76 -2.46
C THR A 327 25.56 28.10 -1.37
N ASN A 328 25.82 29.38 -1.16
CA ASN A 328 26.60 29.86 -0.01
C ASN A 328 25.95 29.59 1.35
N ASN A 329 24.64 29.30 1.40
CA ASN A 329 23.91 29.07 2.65
C ASN A 329 23.32 27.65 2.76
N ALA A 330 23.10 26.94 1.66
CA ALA A 330 22.44 25.64 1.67
C ALA A 330 23.05 24.62 0.70
N SER A 331 22.82 23.33 0.93
CA SER A 331 23.17 22.26 -0.03
C SER A 331 22.02 21.28 -0.22
N PHE A 332 21.66 21.03 -1.48
CA PHE A 332 20.61 20.12 -1.90
C PHE A 332 21.29 18.94 -2.60
N ILE A 333 21.25 17.78 -1.96
CA ILE A 333 22.00 16.59 -2.31
C ILE A 333 21.00 15.56 -2.82
N ALA A 334 20.87 15.45 -4.14
CA ALA A 334 19.98 14.50 -4.79
C ALA A 334 20.67 13.16 -5.02
N ILE A 335 20.33 12.17 -4.20
CA ILE A 335 20.96 10.85 -4.18
C ILE A 335 20.17 9.90 -5.08
N SER A 336 20.88 9.15 -5.91
CA SER A 336 20.38 8.04 -6.71
C SER A 336 21.25 6.81 -6.47
N THR A 337 20.65 5.62 -6.52
CA THR A 337 21.34 4.34 -6.36
C THR A 337 21.22 3.52 -7.65
N PRO A 338 21.87 3.94 -8.76
CA PRO A 338 21.51 3.46 -10.10
C PRO A 338 21.84 1.97 -10.37
N ILE A 339 22.70 1.36 -9.56
CA ILE A 339 23.15 -0.03 -9.76
C ILE A 339 22.19 -1.03 -9.09
N VAL A 340 21.92 -0.84 -7.80
CA VAL A 340 21.13 -1.77 -6.98
C VAL A 340 19.69 -1.28 -6.71
N GLY A 341 19.41 -0.02 -7.05
CA GLY A 341 18.18 0.67 -6.70
C GLY A 341 18.06 0.94 -5.20
N ASN A 342 17.01 1.67 -4.84
CA ASN A 342 16.58 1.84 -3.45
C ASN A 342 15.06 2.09 -3.44
N ASP A 343 14.41 1.84 -2.30
CA ASP A 343 13.03 2.32 -2.09
C ASP A 343 13.14 3.68 -1.39
N ASP A 344 13.29 3.73 -0.06
CA ASP A 344 13.41 5.00 0.68
C ASP A 344 14.82 5.21 1.27
N ILE A 345 15.23 6.46 1.43
CA ILE A 345 16.41 6.85 2.20
C ILE A 345 15.98 7.08 3.67
N PRO A 346 16.60 6.45 4.69
CA PRO A 346 16.21 6.64 6.10
C PRO A 346 16.28 8.11 6.55
N PHE A 347 15.34 8.56 7.40
CA PHE A 347 15.29 9.95 7.88
C PHE A 347 16.54 10.36 8.68
N GLU A 348 17.21 9.40 9.33
CA GLU A 348 18.47 9.60 10.03
C GLU A 348 19.56 10.18 9.11
N VAL A 349 19.52 9.88 7.81
CA VAL A 349 20.44 10.41 6.80
C VAL A 349 20.26 11.93 6.64
N GLN A 350 19.03 12.43 6.66
CA GLN A 350 18.73 13.87 6.65
C GLN A 350 19.25 14.56 7.92
N LEU A 351 19.03 13.96 9.08
CA LEU A 351 19.54 14.49 10.36
C LEU A 351 21.08 14.56 10.37
N ARG A 352 21.75 13.51 9.88
CA ARG A 352 23.20 13.46 9.76
C ARG A 352 23.71 14.51 8.77
N ALA A 353 23.04 14.70 7.63
CA ALA A 353 23.41 15.70 6.65
C ALA A 353 23.31 17.13 7.19
N LEU A 354 22.28 17.43 7.99
CA LEU A 354 22.15 18.72 8.68
C LEU A 354 23.27 18.94 9.71
N GLU A 355 23.66 17.91 10.44
CA GLU A 355 24.78 17.98 11.40
C GLU A 355 26.11 18.25 10.67
N LEU A 356 26.40 17.47 9.63
CA LEU A 356 27.61 17.62 8.83
C LEU A 356 27.66 18.99 8.12
N GLY A 357 26.54 19.44 7.54
CA GLY A 357 26.44 20.71 6.84
C GLY A 357 26.82 21.92 7.70
N LYS A 358 26.47 21.91 8.99
CA LYS A 358 26.85 22.98 9.93
C LYS A 358 28.36 23.12 10.07
N MET A 359 29.10 22.01 10.03
CA MET A 359 30.58 22.05 10.07
C MET A 359 31.19 22.69 8.83
N TYR A 360 30.47 22.68 7.70
CA TYR A 360 30.84 23.36 6.46
C TYR A 360 30.26 24.78 6.35
N GLY A 361 29.68 25.32 7.44
CA GLY A 361 29.13 26.68 7.47
C GLY A 361 27.79 26.86 6.77
N LEU A 362 27.12 25.77 6.37
CA LEU A 362 25.80 25.82 5.77
C LEU A 362 24.71 25.98 6.84
N ARG A 363 23.70 26.79 6.54
CA ARG A 363 22.50 26.99 7.37
C ARG A 363 21.46 25.88 7.16
N ASP A 364 21.52 25.21 6.02
CA ASP A 364 20.57 24.17 5.64
C ASP A 364 21.18 23.12 4.71
N VAL A 365 20.72 21.87 4.84
CA VAL A 365 21.07 20.78 3.94
C VAL A 365 19.83 19.93 3.72
N ALA A 366 19.54 19.59 2.46
CA ALA A 366 18.42 18.76 2.08
C ALA A 366 18.91 17.52 1.34
N ILE A 367 18.58 16.35 1.88
CA ILE A 367 18.69 15.07 1.20
C ILE A 367 17.44 14.86 0.37
N ILE A 368 17.65 14.67 -0.93
CA ILE A 368 16.58 14.34 -1.87
C ILE A 368 16.81 12.90 -2.30
N ASP A 369 15.80 12.06 -2.11
CA ASP A 369 15.75 10.77 -2.75
C ASP A 369 15.25 10.97 -4.19
N CYS A 370 16.11 10.69 -5.18
CA CYS A 370 15.68 10.77 -6.58
C CYS A 370 14.58 9.75 -6.89
N HIS A 371 14.53 8.66 -6.11
CA HIS A 371 13.52 7.61 -6.16
C HIS A 371 13.32 7.03 -7.58
N ASN A 372 14.41 7.01 -8.35
CA ASN A 372 14.41 6.85 -9.81
C ASN A 372 14.90 5.48 -10.30
N VAL A 373 15.26 4.58 -9.39
CA VAL A 373 15.59 3.17 -9.69
C VAL A 373 15.09 2.30 -8.55
N LYS A 374 14.10 1.45 -8.86
CA LYS A 374 13.47 0.55 -7.91
C LYS A 374 14.49 -0.46 -7.40
N GLY A 375 14.65 -0.54 -6.09
CA GLY A 375 15.51 -1.54 -5.45
C GLY A 375 15.01 -1.93 -4.06
N THR A 376 15.81 -2.72 -3.37
CA THR A 376 15.57 -3.05 -1.96
C THR A 376 16.04 -1.90 -1.06
N PRO A 377 15.31 -1.57 0.02
CA PRO A 377 15.73 -0.54 0.96
C PRO A 377 17.15 -0.78 1.51
N ILE A 378 17.98 0.26 1.50
CA ILE A 378 19.26 0.29 2.21
C ILE A 378 19.02 0.95 3.57
N GLU A 379 18.81 0.12 4.60
CA GLU A 379 18.39 0.57 5.94
C GLU A 379 19.55 1.16 6.77
N ASP A 380 20.81 0.79 6.51
CA ASP A 380 21.96 1.33 7.25
C ASP A 380 22.25 2.78 6.82
N SER A 381 21.85 3.73 7.66
CA SER A 381 22.06 5.16 7.42
C SER A 381 23.54 5.55 7.33
N ASN A 382 24.46 4.78 7.94
CA ASN A 382 25.89 5.07 7.87
C ASN A 382 26.46 4.85 6.47
N ALA A 383 25.80 4.02 5.63
CA ALA A 383 26.21 3.80 4.25
C ALA A 383 26.19 5.09 3.41
N TYR A 384 25.44 6.12 3.83
CA TYR A 384 25.29 7.39 3.13
C TYR A 384 26.30 8.46 3.58
N GLU A 385 27.09 8.22 4.63
CA GLU A 385 27.94 9.26 5.21
C GLU A 385 29.01 9.76 4.23
N ASN A 386 29.65 8.85 3.49
CA ASN A 386 30.70 9.20 2.52
C ASN A 386 30.17 10.02 1.34
N ILE A 387 28.98 9.68 0.81
CA ILE A 387 28.38 10.44 -0.28
C ILE A 387 27.95 11.84 0.20
N ILE A 388 27.47 11.98 1.44
CA ILE A 388 27.16 13.29 2.05
C ILE A 388 28.43 14.12 2.20
N LEU A 389 29.48 13.57 2.83
CA LEU A 389 30.75 14.27 3.02
C LEU A 389 31.38 14.69 1.70
N SER A 390 31.34 13.83 0.69
CA SER A 390 31.83 14.15 -0.66
C SER A 390 31.01 15.27 -1.32
N SER A 391 29.71 15.30 -1.09
CA SER A 391 28.80 16.34 -1.58
C SER A 391 29.05 17.69 -0.91
N LEU A 392 29.40 17.70 0.38
CA LEU A 392 29.63 18.93 1.15
C LEU A 392 31.04 19.51 0.97
N SER A 393 32.05 18.65 0.88
CA SER A 393 33.46 19.03 0.83
C SER A 393 33.93 19.54 -0.53
N ARG A 394 33.22 19.19 -1.61
CA ARG A 394 33.60 19.59 -2.96
C ARG A 394 33.14 21.01 -3.26
N SER A 395 34.09 21.93 -3.37
CA SER A 395 33.82 23.29 -3.84
C SER A 395 33.90 23.36 -5.36
N THR A 396 32.88 23.97 -5.98
CA THR A 396 32.92 24.38 -7.39
C THR A 396 32.95 25.90 -7.50
N GLY A 397 33.33 26.42 -8.68
CA GLY A 397 33.30 27.86 -8.92
C GLY A 397 31.89 28.42 -8.86
N VAL A 398 31.78 29.70 -8.45
CA VAL A 398 30.53 30.47 -8.46
C VAL A 398 29.89 30.44 -9.84
N CYS A 399 28.57 30.29 -9.85
CA CYS A 399 27.76 30.35 -11.05
C CYS A 399 27.62 31.79 -11.55
N LYS A 400 28.17 32.11 -12.72
CA LYS A 400 27.97 33.42 -13.38
C LYS A 400 26.92 33.27 -14.48
N GLY A 401 26.07 34.30 -14.63
CA GLY A 401 24.97 34.27 -15.61
C GLY A 401 23.99 33.14 -15.33
N LEU A 402 23.52 33.05 -14.08
CA LEU A 402 22.51 32.09 -13.69
C LEU A 402 21.25 32.32 -14.52
N GLY A 403 20.81 31.28 -15.23
CA GLY A 403 19.54 31.29 -15.93
C GLY A 403 18.70 30.08 -15.55
N ALA A 404 17.39 30.23 -15.62
CA ALA A 404 16.45 29.14 -15.38
C ALA A 404 15.40 29.07 -16.50
N GLY A 405 15.10 27.86 -16.96
CA GLY A 405 14.08 27.58 -17.95
C GLY A 405 13.16 26.45 -17.48
N TYR A 406 11.88 26.50 -17.88
CA TYR A 406 10.86 25.54 -17.48
C TYR A 406 10.12 24.99 -18.70
N GLY A 407 10.06 23.67 -18.80
CA GLY A 407 9.26 22.97 -19.80
C GLY A 407 8.28 22.02 -19.14
N GLU A 408 7.07 21.96 -19.70
CA GLU A 408 6.05 21.00 -19.31
C GLU A 408 5.48 20.35 -20.55
N ALA A 409 5.42 19.03 -20.56
CA ALA A 409 4.84 18.26 -21.65
C ALA A 409 3.93 17.16 -21.10
N TYR A 410 3.02 16.71 -21.96
CA TYR A 410 2.10 15.62 -21.65
C TYR A 410 2.44 14.39 -22.50
N VAL A 411 2.56 13.25 -21.82
CA VAL A 411 2.70 11.93 -22.43
C VAL A 411 1.44 11.60 -23.22
N LYS A 412 1.60 11.45 -24.54
CA LYS A 412 0.51 11.07 -25.46
C LYS A 412 0.52 9.55 -25.68
N GLY A 413 0.04 8.79 -24.70
CA GLY A 413 0.00 7.33 -24.73
C GLY A 413 -0.04 6.73 -23.31
N TYR A 414 -0.08 5.41 -23.21
CA TYR A 414 0.03 4.71 -21.92
C TYR A 414 1.50 4.48 -21.58
N VAL A 415 1.87 4.76 -20.33
CA VAL A 415 3.17 4.44 -19.73
C VAL A 415 2.89 3.71 -18.43
N GLY A 416 3.41 2.48 -18.28
CA GLY A 416 3.28 1.73 -17.04
C GLY A 416 3.91 2.49 -15.87
N GLY A 417 3.26 2.53 -14.72
CA GLY A 417 3.77 3.18 -13.50
C GLY A 417 3.75 4.71 -13.44
N LEU A 418 3.29 5.37 -14.51
CA LEU A 418 3.11 6.83 -14.51
C LEU A 418 1.71 7.19 -13.99
N CYS A 419 1.63 7.84 -12.83
CA CYS A 419 0.37 8.23 -12.18
C CYS A 419 -0.28 9.48 -12.81
N SER A 420 0.53 10.38 -13.36
CA SER A 420 0.05 11.53 -14.15
C SER A 420 0.86 11.67 -15.43
N ASN A 421 0.17 11.90 -16.55
CA ASN A 421 0.79 12.04 -17.87
C ASN A 421 1.66 13.30 -18.02
N LYS A 422 1.89 14.07 -16.96
CA LYS A 422 2.67 15.30 -16.99
C LYS A 422 4.15 15.00 -16.76
N VAL A 423 5.02 15.66 -17.52
CA VAL A 423 6.47 15.67 -17.34
C VAL A 423 6.89 17.12 -17.17
N LYS A 424 7.71 17.39 -16.15
CA LYS A 424 8.28 18.72 -15.91
C LYS A 424 9.79 18.68 -16.07
N VAL A 425 10.35 19.75 -16.63
CA VAL A 425 11.79 19.92 -16.77
C VAL A 425 12.19 21.31 -16.32
N LEU A 426 13.12 21.39 -15.37
CA LEU A 426 13.85 22.60 -15.04
C LEU A 426 15.25 22.53 -15.67
N THR A 427 15.58 23.55 -16.47
CA THR A 427 16.93 23.79 -16.96
C THR A 427 17.59 24.86 -16.12
N ILE A 428 18.79 24.58 -15.62
CA ILE A 428 19.62 25.56 -14.93
C ILE A 428 20.84 25.84 -15.81
N LYS A 429 20.97 27.08 -16.26
CA LYS A 429 22.14 27.57 -16.97
C LYS A 429 23.12 28.16 -15.96
N CYS A 430 24.35 27.73 -16.05
CA CYS A 430 25.42 28.20 -15.19
C CYS A 430 26.71 28.35 -15.99
N ASN A 431 27.16 29.59 -16.18
CA ASN A 431 28.20 29.92 -17.16
C ASN A 431 27.78 29.41 -18.56
N ASN A 432 28.60 28.55 -19.17
CA ASN A 432 28.32 27.87 -20.44
C ASN A 432 27.81 26.43 -20.26
N SER A 433 27.56 26.01 -19.01
CA SER A 433 27.04 24.67 -18.70
C SER A 433 25.53 24.73 -18.48
N MET A 434 24.83 23.66 -18.85
CA MET A 434 23.40 23.52 -18.61
C MET A 434 23.10 22.22 -17.90
N TYR A 435 22.15 22.26 -16.99
CA TYR A 435 21.79 21.16 -16.13
C TYR A 435 20.29 20.92 -16.20
N ALA A 436 19.85 19.67 -16.33
CA ALA A 436 18.43 19.33 -16.37
C ALA A 436 17.97 18.59 -15.11
N ILE A 437 16.79 18.97 -14.63
CA ILE A 437 16.03 18.25 -13.62
C ILE A 437 14.78 17.76 -14.31
N ILE A 438 14.69 16.45 -14.53
CA ILE A 438 13.56 15.81 -15.22
C ILE A 438 12.67 15.17 -14.14
N TYR A 439 11.45 15.69 -13.99
CA TYR A 439 10.54 15.31 -12.92
C TYR A 439 9.31 14.57 -13.46
N LEU A 440 9.10 13.36 -12.96
CA LEU A 440 8.09 12.42 -13.41
C LEU A 440 7.09 12.10 -12.28
N TYR A 441 5.80 12.07 -12.59
CA TYR A 441 4.75 11.71 -11.64
C TYR A 441 4.52 10.20 -11.61
N GLY A 442 5.41 9.49 -10.95
CA GLY A 442 5.24 8.08 -10.57
C GLY A 442 5.88 7.85 -9.21
N ASN A 443 5.71 6.64 -8.66
CA ASN A 443 6.40 6.20 -7.45
C ASN A 443 7.87 5.97 -7.81
N ASN A 444 8.29 4.77 -8.21
CA ASN A 444 9.68 4.53 -8.62
C ASN A 444 9.81 4.34 -10.15
N ALA A 445 11.01 4.07 -10.65
CA ALA A 445 11.25 3.75 -12.07
C ALA A 445 12.06 2.45 -12.24
N LEU A 446 11.83 1.73 -13.35
CA LEU A 446 12.61 0.54 -13.66
C LEU A 446 14.04 0.89 -14.13
N ILE A 447 14.97 -0.05 -13.91
CA ILE A 447 16.35 0.04 -14.42
C ILE A 447 16.33 0.36 -15.92
N GLY A 448 17.15 1.33 -16.34
CA GLY A 448 17.27 1.78 -17.72
C GLY A 448 16.42 3.01 -18.07
N VAL A 449 15.39 3.34 -17.29
CA VAL A 449 14.61 4.58 -17.48
C VAL A 449 15.51 5.80 -17.22
N ARG A 450 16.14 5.84 -16.05
CA ARG A 450 17.04 6.93 -15.64
C ARG A 450 18.14 7.14 -16.67
N GLU A 451 18.86 6.07 -17.02
CA GLU A 451 20.02 6.12 -17.90
C GLU A 451 19.63 6.62 -19.29
N THR A 452 18.50 6.15 -19.82
CA THR A 452 18.02 6.55 -21.15
C THR A 452 17.61 8.02 -21.18
N LEU A 453 16.83 8.48 -20.20
CA LEU A 453 16.36 9.88 -20.17
C LEU A 453 17.50 10.85 -19.85
N ARG A 454 18.47 10.42 -19.03
CA ARG A 454 19.67 11.22 -18.74
C ARG A 454 20.51 11.35 -20.00
N LYS A 455 20.76 10.24 -20.70
CA LYS A 455 21.47 10.26 -21.98
C LYS A 455 20.78 11.15 -23.01
N LEU A 456 19.45 11.10 -23.11
CA LEU A 456 18.67 11.98 -23.99
C LEU A 456 18.98 13.47 -23.71
N ALA A 457 19.00 13.89 -22.44
CA ALA A 457 19.37 15.26 -22.09
C ALA A 457 20.84 15.57 -22.48
N MET A 458 21.77 14.66 -22.22
CA MET A 458 23.18 14.86 -22.61
C MET A 458 23.34 15.01 -24.13
N ASP A 459 22.64 14.20 -24.92
CA ASP A 459 22.64 14.26 -26.39
C ASP A 459 22.04 15.58 -26.91
N MET A 460 21.22 16.26 -26.09
CA MET A 460 20.67 17.60 -26.36
C MET A 460 21.59 18.75 -25.89
N GLY A 461 22.79 18.46 -25.41
CA GLY A 461 23.80 19.46 -25.04
C GLY A 461 23.79 19.88 -23.57
N TYR A 462 23.06 19.17 -22.70
CA TYR A 462 23.18 19.37 -21.25
C TYR A 462 24.51 18.78 -20.76
N THR A 463 25.10 19.44 -19.76
CA THR A 463 26.35 19.03 -19.09
C THR A 463 26.12 17.90 -18.09
N ASP A 464 24.99 17.92 -17.38
CA ASP A 464 24.51 16.81 -16.55
C ASP A 464 22.97 16.90 -16.46
N ALA A 465 22.33 15.80 -16.11
CA ALA A 465 20.91 15.74 -15.86
C ALA A 465 20.63 14.68 -14.78
N GLU A 466 19.52 14.84 -14.08
CA GLU A 466 19.02 13.80 -13.17
C GLU A 466 17.51 13.64 -13.30
N ILE A 467 17.06 12.40 -13.11
CA ILE A 467 15.65 12.03 -13.17
C ILE A 467 15.16 11.91 -11.74
N PHE A 468 14.02 12.52 -11.47
CA PHE A 468 13.32 12.44 -10.21
C PHE A 468 11.94 11.88 -10.47
N THR A 469 11.52 10.97 -9.61
CA THR A 469 10.11 10.66 -9.48
C THR A 469 9.55 11.38 -8.26
N ALA A 470 8.24 11.55 -8.25
CA ALA A 470 7.53 12.27 -7.20
C ALA A 470 7.22 11.41 -5.98
N ASP A 471 7.68 10.15 -5.91
CA ASP A 471 7.12 9.13 -5.02
C ASP A 471 5.56 9.12 -5.07
N ASP A 472 5.01 9.18 -6.28
CA ASP A 472 3.57 9.36 -6.48
C ASP A 472 2.79 8.09 -6.13
N HIS A 473 2.18 8.09 -4.95
CA HIS A 473 1.34 6.99 -4.49
C HIS A 473 -0.12 7.06 -4.96
N THR A 474 -0.54 8.08 -5.71
CA THR A 474 -1.95 8.25 -6.13
C THR A 474 -2.43 7.12 -7.04
N CYS A 475 -1.51 6.50 -7.80
CA CYS A 475 -1.78 5.31 -8.59
C CYS A 475 -1.30 3.99 -7.94
N SER A 476 -0.87 4.03 -6.68
CA SER A 476 -0.48 2.86 -5.89
C SER A 476 -1.68 2.14 -5.26
N GLY A 477 -1.51 0.87 -4.88
CA GLY A 477 -2.62 0.04 -4.38
C GLY A 477 -3.67 -0.32 -5.45
N ILE A 478 -3.35 -0.10 -6.73
CA ILE A 478 -4.17 -0.50 -7.88
C ILE A 478 -3.92 -1.97 -8.25
N THR A 479 -2.71 -2.50 -8.09
CA THR A 479 -2.39 -3.92 -8.31
C THR A 479 -2.13 -4.66 -7.00
N PHE A 480 -2.28 -5.98 -6.99
CA PHE A 480 -1.95 -6.84 -5.84
C PHE A 480 -0.67 -7.65 -6.05
N LYS A 481 0.06 -7.44 -7.15
CA LYS A 481 1.35 -8.11 -7.33
C LYS A 481 2.45 -7.36 -6.58
N GLU A 482 2.39 -6.04 -6.68
CA GLU A 482 3.34 -5.12 -6.08
C GLU A 482 2.57 -3.96 -5.44
N PRO A 483 3.11 -3.32 -4.38
CA PRO A 483 2.47 -2.17 -3.73
C PRO A 483 2.21 -1.02 -4.72
N TYR A 484 3.10 -0.87 -5.71
CA TYR A 484 3.03 0.10 -6.79
C TYR A 484 3.61 -0.51 -8.09
N GLN A 485 3.35 0.11 -9.24
CA GLN A 485 4.02 -0.20 -10.50
C GLN A 485 5.06 0.88 -10.75
N ALA A 486 6.33 0.51 -10.97
CA ALA A 486 7.38 1.45 -11.32
C ALA A 486 7.24 1.92 -12.78
N ILE A 487 7.72 3.14 -13.07
CA ILE A 487 7.69 3.73 -14.41
C ILE A 487 8.45 2.82 -15.39
N GLU A 488 7.79 2.50 -16.49
CA GLU A 488 8.37 1.74 -17.59
C GLU A 488 8.83 2.66 -18.72
N LEU A 489 9.98 2.34 -19.32
CA LEU A 489 10.48 3.09 -20.47
C LEU A 489 9.67 2.73 -21.73
N ASN A 490 9.17 3.74 -22.44
CA ASN A 490 8.65 3.57 -23.79
C ASN A 490 8.81 4.83 -24.64
N PHE A 491 8.47 4.72 -25.92
CA PHE A 491 8.55 5.82 -26.88
C PHE A 491 7.75 7.07 -26.47
N HIS A 492 6.57 6.89 -25.86
CA HIS A 492 5.71 8.01 -25.46
C HIS A 492 6.35 8.84 -24.33
N LEU A 493 6.98 8.16 -23.35
CA LEU A 493 7.71 8.82 -22.28
C LEU A 493 8.92 9.61 -22.82
N VAL A 494 9.75 8.95 -23.64
CA VAL A 494 10.95 9.57 -24.24
C VAL A 494 10.58 10.82 -25.03
N LYS A 495 9.54 10.75 -25.86
CA LYS A 495 9.08 11.89 -26.68
C LYS A 495 8.54 13.06 -25.84
N ALA A 496 7.84 12.77 -24.74
CA ALA A 496 7.34 13.80 -23.84
C ALA A 496 8.49 14.50 -23.11
N VAL A 497 9.47 13.73 -22.62
CA VAL A 497 10.67 14.27 -21.98
C VAL A 497 11.49 15.11 -22.96
N GLU A 498 11.69 14.64 -24.20
CA GLU A 498 12.36 15.42 -25.26
C GLU A 498 11.66 16.76 -25.52
N LEU A 499 10.32 16.75 -25.60
CA LEU A 499 9.53 17.97 -25.79
C LEU A 499 9.67 18.92 -24.60
N ALA A 500 9.59 18.41 -23.37
CA ALA A 500 9.76 19.21 -22.16
C ALA A 500 11.17 19.81 -22.07
N LEU A 501 12.22 19.05 -22.43
CA LEU A 501 13.60 19.55 -22.54
C LEU A 501 13.68 20.71 -23.54
N LYS A 502 13.13 20.55 -24.77
CA LYS A 502 13.11 21.63 -25.78
C LYS A 502 12.41 22.88 -25.29
N MET A 503 11.24 22.73 -24.65
CA MET A 503 10.49 23.85 -24.09
C MET A 503 11.29 24.56 -22.99
N SER A 504 11.91 23.80 -22.09
CA SER A 504 12.74 24.31 -21.00
C SER A 504 13.95 25.10 -21.52
N LEU A 505 14.63 24.61 -22.56
CA LEU A 505 15.73 25.31 -23.23
C LEU A 505 15.29 26.63 -23.86
N SER A 506 14.15 26.62 -24.54
CA SER A 506 13.62 27.81 -25.23
C SER A 506 13.15 28.91 -24.29
N SER A 507 12.95 28.60 -23.01
CA SER A 507 12.40 29.51 -22.01
C SER A 507 13.44 29.98 -20.98
N ILE A 508 14.74 29.81 -21.26
CA ILE A 508 15.78 30.23 -20.31
C ILE A 508 15.77 31.75 -20.19
N GLU A 509 15.58 32.24 -18.97
CA GLU A 509 15.68 33.64 -18.58
C GLU A 509 16.74 33.79 -17.50
N ASP A 510 17.30 35.00 -17.36
CA ASP A 510 18.15 35.33 -16.21
C ASP A 510 17.39 35.11 -14.90
N ALA A 511 18.05 34.50 -13.92
CA ALA A 511 17.43 34.10 -12.67
C ALA A 511 18.23 34.54 -11.45
N THR A 512 17.49 34.93 -10.41
CA THR A 512 18.02 35.11 -9.06
C THR A 512 17.65 33.89 -8.22
N ILE A 513 18.60 33.41 -7.41
CA ILE A 513 18.38 32.27 -6.53
C ILE A 513 18.12 32.73 -5.09
N TYR A 514 17.18 32.07 -4.44
CA TYR A 514 16.90 32.25 -3.02
C TYR A 514 16.88 30.89 -2.35
N SER A 515 17.28 30.81 -1.09
CA SER A 515 17.06 29.61 -0.26
C SER A 515 16.35 29.97 1.04
N SER A 516 15.60 29.00 1.57
CA SER A 516 14.97 29.08 2.88
C SER A 516 14.52 27.69 3.34
N LYS A 517 14.03 27.63 4.59
CA LYS A 517 13.30 26.48 5.10
C LYS A 517 12.05 26.94 5.83
N ILE A 518 10.94 26.27 5.54
CA ILE A 518 9.65 26.56 6.16
C ILE A 518 9.30 25.40 7.08
N ALA A 519 9.03 25.70 8.35
CA ALA A 519 8.55 24.72 9.32
C ALA A 519 7.04 24.88 9.54
N VAL A 520 6.29 23.81 9.28
CA VAL A 520 4.83 23.76 9.50
C VAL A 520 4.52 22.66 10.50
N LYS A 521 3.78 23.01 11.56
CA LYS A 521 3.31 22.04 12.54
C LYS A 521 2.22 21.17 11.92
N SER A 522 2.38 19.85 11.93
CA SER A 522 1.45 18.88 11.33
C SER A 522 1.45 17.56 12.11
N LYS A 523 0.45 16.71 11.85
CA LYS A 523 0.40 15.36 12.40
C LYS A 523 0.97 14.33 11.42
N ILE A 524 1.97 13.59 11.88
CA ILE A 524 2.58 12.48 11.15
C ILE A 524 2.29 11.15 11.85
N VAL A 525 2.37 10.04 11.13
CA VAL A 525 2.11 8.71 11.70
C VAL A 525 3.16 8.34 12.75
N GLY A 526 4.43 8.68 12.53
CA GLY A 526 5.53 8.39 13.45
C GLY A 526 5.94 6.90 13.48
N GLN A 527 6.86 6.57 14.39
CA GLN A 527 7.53 5.26 14.46
C GLN A 527 6.57 4.09 14.72
N LYS A 528 5.39 4.34 15.30
CA LYS A 528 4.34 3.33 15.52
C LYS A 528 3.86 2.63 14.24
N ILE A 529 4.11 3.21 13.07
CA ILE A 529 3.80 2.56 11.79
C ILE A 529 4.63 1.30 11.57
N PHE A 530 5.90 1.28 11.98
CA PHE A 530 6.77 0.12 11.81
C PHE A 530 6.36 -1.01 12.74
N GLU A 531 6.01 -0.68 13.99
CA GLU A 531 5.37 -1.64 14.90
C GLU A 531 4.12 -2.22 14.24
N LEU A 532 3.22 -1.39 13.71
CA LEU A 532 2.00 -1.87 13.05
C LEU A 532 2.30 -2.80 11.87
N LEU A 533 3.31 -2.49 11.04
CA LEU A 533 3.73 -3.32 9.91
C LEU A 533 4.32 -4.65 10.36
N GLU A 534 5.17 -4.64 11.38
CA GLU A 534 5.74 -5.85 11.98
C GLU A 534 4.63 -6.72 12.59
N LEU A 535 3.70 -6.11 13.30
CA LEU A 535 2.53 -6.78 13.85
C LEU A 535 1.66 -7.41 12.77
N ALA A 536 1.40 -6.71 11.67
CA ALA A 536 0.66 -7.28 10.54
C ALA A 536 1.39 -8.51 9.97
N LYS A 537 2.72 -8.47 9.85
CA LYS A 537 3.55 -9.59 9.37
C LYS A 537 3.49 -10.78 10.34
N LEU A 538 3.70 -10.55 11.63
CA LEU A 538 3.66 -11.59 12.67
C LEU A 538 2.28 -12.23 12.79
N VAL A 539 1.23 -11.41 12.78
CA VAL A 539 -0.17 -11.88 12.84
C VAL A 539 -0.51 -12.68 11.60
N SER A 540 -0.10 -12.23 10.40
CA SER A 540 -0.31 -12.97 9.16
C SER A 540 0.31 -14.38 9.21
N GLN A 541 1.57 -14.48 9.64
CA GLN A 541 2.26 -15.77 9.79
C GLN A 541 1.59 -16.67 10.83
N LYS A 542 1.19 -16.10 11.99
CA LYS A 542 0.47 -16.83 13.04
C LYS A 542 -0.89 -17.34 12.55
N ILE A 543 -1.67 -16.52 11.82
CA ILE A 543 -2.97 -16.90 11.23
C ILE A 543 -2.80 -18.11 10.31
N ILE A 544 -1.81 -18.10 9.42
CA ILE A 544 -1.61 -19.22 8.47
C ILE A 544 -1.29 -20.52 9.22
N ARG A 545 -0.35 -20.51 10.16
CA ARG A 545 0.02 -21.70 10.96
C ARG A 545 -1.15 -22.19 11.81
N TYR A 546 -1.86 -21.26 12.44
CA TYR A 546 -3.04 -21.55 13.24
C TYR A 546 -4.13 -22.23 12.41
N LEU A 547 -4.46 -21.68 11.23
CA LEU A 547 -5.50 -22.25 10.38
C LEU A 547 -5.12 -23.67 9.92
N LEU A 548 -3.87 -23.89 9.48
CA LEU A 548 -3.39 -25.22 9.07
C LEU A 548 -3.49 -26.25 10.21
N ALA A 549 -3.04 -25.89 11.42
CA ALA A 549 -3.12 -26.78 12.58
C ALA A 549 -4.58 -27.04 13.00
N SER A 550 -5.41 -26.00 13.02
CA SER A 550 -6.83 -26.10 13.42
C SER A 550 -7.63 -26.95 12.45
N PHE A 551 -7.44 -26.75 11.14
CA PHE A 551 -8.05 -27.60 10.13
C PHE A 551 -7.60 -29.05 10.26
N SER A 552 -6.30 -29.30 10.39
CA SER A 552 -5.77 -30.66 10.56
C SER A 552 -6.40 -31.36 11.77
N LEU A 553 -6.47 -30.67 12.91
CA LEU A 553 -7.07 -31.19 14.13
C LEU A 553 -8.56 -31.51 13.96
N VAL A 554 -9.33 -30.59 13.38
CA VAL A 554 -10.78 -30.79 13.15
C VAL A 554 -11.02 -31.95 12.17
N TYR A 555 -10.22 -32.07 11.13
CA TYR A 555 -10.31 -33.17 10.16
C TYR A 555 -9.98 -34.52 10.80
N ILE A 556 -8.88 -34.60 11.56
CA ILE A 556 -8.48 -35.83 12.25
C ILE A 556 -9.54 -36.23 13.27
N LEU A 557 -10.04 -35.30 14.08
CA LEU A 557 -11.09 -35.58 15.06
C LEU A 557 -12.37 -36.07 14.38
N THR A 558 -12.79 -35.40 13.30
CA THR A 558 -13.97 -35.78 12.53
C THR A 558 -13.81 -37.19 11.96
N LEU A 559 -12.64 -37.50 11.38
CA LEU A 559 -12.33 -38.82 10.84
C LEU A 559 -12.40 -39.91 11.92
N ILE A 560 -11.76 -39.70 13.08
CA ILE A 560 -11.76 -40.66 14.19
C ILE A 560 -13.19 -40.93 14.65
N LEU A 561 -13.96 -39.87 14.90
CA LEU A 561 -15.33 -40.01 15.41
C LEU A 561 -16.26 -40.66 14.36
N CYS A 562 -16.10 -40.32 13.08
CA CYS A 562 -16.86 -40.96 11.99
C CYS A 562 -16.49 -42.45 11.85
N LEU A 563 -15.21 -42.81 11.97
CA LEU A 563 -14.78 -44.22 11.94
C LEU A 563 -15.36 -44.99 13.13
N THR A 564 -15.35 -44.42 14.33
CA THR A 564 -15.97 -45.08 15.49
C THR A 564 -17.46 -45.30 15.27
N SER A 565 -18.19 -44.33 14.71
CA SER A 565 -19.63 -44.51 14.45
C SER A 565 -19.95 -45.56 13.39
N VAL A 566 -19.05 -45.80 12.43
CA VAL A 566 -19.20 -46.88 11.44
C VAL A 566 -18.92 -48.25 12.05
N LEU A 567 -18.09 -48.34 13.10
CA LEU A 567 -17.80 -49.60 13.80
C LEU A 567 -18.90 -50.02 14.80
N PHE A 568 -19.77 -49.09 15.21
CA PHE A 568 -20.87 -49.34 16.15
C PHE A 568 -22.25 -49.51 15.47
N HIS A 569 -22.30 -49.44 14.13
CA HIS A 569 -23.44 -49.86 13.27
C HIS A 569 -23.04 -51.10 12.49
#